data_AF-A0A965R2C0-F1
#
_entry.id   AF-A0A965R2C0-F1
#
_cell.length_a   1.000
_cell.length_b   1.000
_cell.length_c   1.000
_cell.angle_alpha   90.00
_cell.angle_beta   90.00
_cell.angle_gamma   90.00
#
_symmetry.space_group_name_H-M   'P 1'
#
loop_
_entity.id
_entity.type
_entity.pdbx_description
1 polymer ?
#
loop_
_entity_poly.entity_id
_entity_poly.type
_entity_poly.pdbx_seq_one_letter_code
_entity_poly.pdbx_strand_id
1 'polypeptide(L)'
;MKKSITSFLGIFFILLFNLKAQGPCTSLNYGASGASSTGDEEIFRVSVGTMNNISNCATTAPGAGSINRRYSNYTGFVVAPQLTPGQLAPWLVQVGTCGGWYGMAMRIYIDWNQNGSFLDANEMVVNMNYNTVTNGNNTGNFTVPLTALAGFTRMRIIAVEGSISGPTGSYTWGETEDYCVQVMGAPCSGSPNAGLASITSTMGCPNTAFALNAPTATGGLGITYQWYESSNANGPWTAISNATTSSTNYSVANTTYFQMVVTCTNSNQSATTSVVSYSMNNPGPCVCTSYGSSGATLTGDEEIFTVAVGNMVNNSNCNTTAPGPGSSNQLYSNYAGFVQAPDMC
;
A
#
# COMPACT_ATOMS: atom_id res chain seq x y z
N MET A 1 45.36 29.72 44.12
CA MET A 1 44.18 29.87 43.23
C MET A 1 44.57 29.47 41.81
N LYS A 2 44.40 28.19 41.44
CA LYS A 2 44.49 27.74 40.04
C LYS A 2 43.09 27.32 39.63
N LYS A 3 42.40 28.15 38.83
CA LYS A 3 41.09 27.84 38.26
C LYS A 3 41.27 26.87 37.11
N SER A 4 40.59 25.73 37.22
CA SER A 4 40.40 24.75 36.16
C SER A 4 39.60 25.38 35.01
N ILE A 5 40.14 25.32 33.79
CA ILE A 5 39.39 25.57 32.56
C ILE A 5 39.07 24.20 31.99
N THR A 6 37.89 23.69 32.30
CA THR A 6 37.27 22.56 31.60
C THR A 6 36.77 23.07 30.25
N SER A 7 37.47 22.66 29.19
CA SER A 7 37.02 22.78 27.80
C SER A 7 35.76 21.93 27.62
N PHE A 8 34.61 22.58 27.45
CA PHE A 8 33.41 21.94 26.94
C PHE A 8 33.56 21.83 25.42
N LEU A 9 34.05 20.67 24.98
CA LEU A 9 33.96 20.27 23.58
C LEU A 9 32.49 19.96 23.31
N GLY A 10 31.73 20.99 22.95
CA GLY A 10 30.34 20.86 22.53
C GLY A 10 30.29 19.99 21.29
N ILE A 11 29.87 18.74 21.46
CA ILE A 11 29.52 17.84 20.39
C ILE A 11 28.37 18.52 19.63
N PHE A 12 28.70 19.14 18.50
CA PHE A 12 27.73 19.64 17.54
C PHE A 12 27.09 18.40 16.91
N PHE A 13 26.01 17.94 17.54
CA PHE A 13 25.18 16.86 17.02
C PHE A 13 24.44 17.45 15.81
N ILE A 14 25.08 17.41 14.64
CA ILE A 14 24.39 17.53 13.37
C ILE A 14 23.43 16.35 13.37
N LEU A 15 22.16 16.62 13.66
CA LEU A 15 21.07 15.75 13.23
C LEU A 15 21.16 15.73 11.70
N LEU A 16 21.96 14.80 11.17
CA LEU A 16 21.72 14.20 9.88
C LEU A 16 20.38 13.48 10.03
N PHE A 17 19.28 14.24 9.92
CA PHE A 17 18.06 13.67 9.39
C PHE A 17 18.49 13.01 8.08
N ASN A 18 18.39 11.68 8.05
CA ASN A 18 18.43 10.93 6.81
C ASN A 18 17.26 11.45 5.97
N LEU A 19 17.48 12.54 5.24
CA LEU A 19 16.70 12.88 4.08
C LEU A 19 16.93 11.73 3.11
N LYS A 20 16.04 10.73 3.17
CA LYS A 20 15.78 9.91 2.00
C LYS A 20 15.64 10.91 0.84
N ALA A 21 16.45 10.74 -0.20
CA ALA A 21 16.45 11.60 -1.37
C ALA A 21 15.00 11.96 -1.73
N GLN A 22 14.66 13.25 -1.69
CA GLN A 22 13.30 13.76 -1.94
C GLN A 22 12.94 13.67 -3.44
N GLY A 23 13.19 12.51 -4.05
CA GLY A 23 12.82 12.06 -5.38
C GLY A 23 12.68 13.11 -6.49
N PRO A 24 11.66 12.99 -7.37
CA PRO A 24 11.46 13.83 -8.55
C PRO A 24 11.39 15.33 -8.26
N CYS A 25 10.91 15.71 -7.07
CA CYS A 25 10.73 17.11 -6.66
C CYS A 25 12.02 17.95 -6.77
N THR A 26 13.19 17.34 -6.60
CA THR A 26 14.49 18.04 -6.66
C THR A 26 15.22 17.87 -8.00
N SER A 27 14.86 16.86 -8.81
CA SER A 27 15.56 16.52 -10.05
C SER A 27 14.94 17.13 -11.31
N LEU A 28 13.65 17.49 -11.28
CA LEU A 28 12.95 18.11 -12.42
C LEU A 28 13.15 19.63 -12.46
N ASN A 29 13.22 20.20 -13.67
CA ASN A 29 13.38 21.64 -13.90
C ASN A 29 12.03 22.30 -14.21
N TYR A 30 11.55 23.13 -13.30
CA TYR A 30 10.24 23.79 -13.35
C TYR A 30 10.26 25.19 -13.97
N GLY A 31 11.36 25.56 -14.62
CA GLY A 31 11.58 26.92 -15.13
C GLY A 31 11.81 27.95 -14.01
N ALA A 32 12.52 29.03 -14.35
CA ALA A 32 12.82 30.10 -13.42
C ALA A 32 11.55 30.89 -13.07
N SER A 33 11.43 31.30 -11.81
CA SER A 33 10.41 32.23 -11.35
C SER A 33 10.96 33.04 -10.19
N GLY A 34 10.73 34.35 -10.17
CA GLY A 34 11.18 35.20 -9.07
C GLY A 34 11.22 36.69 -9.44
N ALA A 35 11.29 37.52 -8.41
CA ALA A 35 11.36 38.97 -8.61
C ALA A 35 12.70 39.42 -9.21
N SER A 36 12.75 40.65 -9.72
CA SER A 36 14.00 41.35 -10.09
C SER A 36 14.45 42.37 -9.05
N SER A 37 13.55 42.84 -8.19
CA SER A 37 13.82 43.73 -7.06
C SER A 37 13.99 42.93 -5.77
N THR A 38 14.79 43.44 -4.83
CA THR A 38 14.88 42.92 -3.44
C THR A 38 14.05 43.75 -2.46
N GLY A 39 13.22 44.65 -2.99
CA GLY A 39 12.36 45.55 -2.23
C GLY A 39 11.00 44.92 -1.94
N ASP A 40 10.38 45.47 -0.89
CA ASP A 40 8.97 45.31 -0.56
C ASP A 40 8.57 43.90 -0.12
N GLU A 41 7.87 43.10 -0.92
CA GLU A 41 7.12 41.96 -0.38
C GLU A 41 7.88 40.63 -0.25
N GLU A 42 7.54 39.89 0.82
CA GLU A 42 8.11 38.59 1.18
C GLU A 42 6.98 37.64 1.60
N ILE A 43 7.14 36.37 1.28
CA ILE A 43 6.35 35.28 1.84
C ILE A 43 7.04 34.90 3.16
N PHE A 44 6.39 35.17 4.30
CA PHE A 44 6.98 34.95 5.64
C PHE A 44 6.68 33.57 6.23
N ARG A 45 5.62 32.91 5.73
CA ARG A 45 5.21 31.62 6.26
C ARG A 45 4.39 30.86 5.23
N VAL A 46 4.72 29.59 5.03
CA VAL A 46 3.90 28.66 4.26
C VAL A 46 3.54 27.48 5.15
N SER A 47 2.24 27.19 5.24
CA SER A 47 1.74 25.99 5.87
C SER A 47 0.75 25.31 4.94
N VAL A 48 0.97 24.02 4.69
CA VAL A 48 0.10 23.15 3.89
C VAL A 48 0.08 21.80 4.57
N GLY A 49 -1.10 21.33 4.99
CA GLY A 49 -1.21 20.10 5.78
C GLY A 49 -0.34 20.13 7.04
N THR A 50 0.62 19.20 7.16
CA THR A 50 1.57 19.15 8.28
C THR A 50 2.81 20.04 8.09
N MET A 51 3.01 20.62 6.90
CA MET A 51 4.13 21.53 6.64
C MET A 51 3.89 22.86 7.35
N ASN A 52 4.94 23.42 7.94
CA ASN A 52 4.94 24.78 8.46
C ASN A 52 6.36 25.35 8.37
N ASN A 53 6.63 26.14 7.34
CA ASN A 53 7.89 26.83 7.14
C ASN A 53 7.74 28.32 7.47
N ILE A 54 8.72 28.89 8.18
CA ILE A 54 8.78 30.32 8.50
C ILE A 54 10.08 30.87 7.92
N SER A 55 9.96 31.97 7.19
CA SER A 55 11.02 32.68 6.49
C SER A 55 11.03 34.15 6.92
N ASN A 56 12.00 34.93 6.42
CA ASN A 56 12.13 36.35 6.70
C ASN A 56 13.03 37.02 5.67
N CYS A 57 12.95 38.35 5.61
CA CYS A 57 13.71 39.21 4.71
C CYS A 57 15.25 39.12 4.81
N ALA A 58 15.81 38.47 5.83
CA ALA A 58 17.25 38.46 6.11
C ALA A 58 17.93 37.12 5.80
N THR A 59 17.16 36.04 5.64
CA THR A 59 17.72 34.69 5.50
C THR A 59 17.43 34.12 4.13
N THR A 60 18.49 33.86 3.37
CA THR A 60 18.37 33.15 2.08
C THR A 60 18.00 31.69 2.32
N ALA A 61 17.03 31.18 1.57
CA ALA A 61 16.68 29.77 1.61
C ALA A 61 17.88 28.88 1.22
N PRO A 62 18.00 27.68 1.82
CA PRO A 62 19.18 26.83 1.67
C PRO A 62 19.29 26.11 0.32
N GLY A 63 18.19 26.03 -0.44
CA GLY A 63 18.17 25.33 -1.72
C GLY A 63 18.95 26.06 -2.82
N ALA A 64 19.46 25.29 -3.77
CA ALA A 64 20.21 25.82 -4.90
C ALA A 64 19.39 26.82 -5.71
N GLY A 65 20.05 27.90 -6.14
CA GLY A 65 19.43 28.98 -6.92
C GLY A 65 18.66 30.01 -6.10
N SER A 66 18.53 29.84 -4.78
CA SER A 66 17.86 30.82 -3.91
C SER A 66 18.56 32.18 -3.94
N ILE A 67 17.76 33.24 -3.99
CA ILE A 67 18.18 34.64 -3.95
C ILE A 67 17.29 35.35 -2.93
N ASN A 68 17.91 35.87 -1.86
CA ASN A 68 17.20 36.54 -0.77
C ASN A 68 16.18 37.57 -1.30
N ARG A 69 14.94 37.52 -0.81
CA ARG A 69 13.83 38.43 -1.15
C ARG A 69 13.37 38.39 -2.61
N ARG A 70 13.61 37.28 -3.32
CA ARG A 70 13.30 37.17 -4.75
C ARG A 70 12.81 35.78 -5.11
N TYR A 71 13.60 34.78 -4.74
CA TYR A 71 13.29 33.37 -4.97
C TYR A 71 13.88 32.53 -3.85
N SER A 72 13.03 31.75 -3.19
CA SER A 72 13.42 30.90 -2.06
C SER A 72 13.14 29.45 -2.37
N ASN A 73 14.20 28.65 -2.55
CA ASN A 73 14.08 27.22 -2.80
C ASN A 73 14.21 26.44 -1.49
N TYR A 74 13.09 25.90 -1.00
CA TYR A 74 13.01 25.05 0.18
C TYR A 74 12.87 23.55 -0.15
N THR A 75 12.88 23.18 -1.45
CA THR A 75 12.90 21.77 -1.88
C THR A 75 14.12 21.06 -1.29
N GLY A 76 13.94 19.91 -0.66
CA GLY A 76 15.06 19.24 0.02
C GLY A 76 15.36 19.72 1.44
N PHE A 77 14.68 20.75 1.97
CA PHE A 77 15.04 21.33 3.27
C PHE A 77 13.88 21.47 4.25
N VAL A 78 12.63 21.44 3.75
CA VAL A 78 11.42 21.39 4.56
C VAL A 78 10.78 20.01 4.42
N VAL A 79 10.25 19.47 5.52
CA VAL A 79 9.56 18.17 5.52
C VAL A 79 8.28 18.29 4.68
N ALA A 80 8.20 17.49 3.61
CA ALA A 80 7.06 17.50 2.71
C ALA A 80 5.77 17.03 3.42
N PRO A 81 4.64 17.75 3.26
CA PRO A 81 3.36 17.30 3.76
C PRO A 81 2.84 16.16 2.90
N GLN A 82 2.09 15.28 3.54
CA GLN A 82 1.40 14.18 2.86
C GLN A 82 0.06 14.69 2.35
N LEU A 83 -0.15 14.61 1.05
CA LEU A 83 -1.37 15.00 0.36
C LEU A 83 -2.07 13.76 -0.18
N THR A 84 -3.27 13.47 0.32
CA THR A 84 -4.04 12.29 -0.09
C THR A 84 -5.03 12.66 -1.19
N PRO A 85 -5.01 11.99 -2.36
CA PRO A 85 -5.99 12.22 -3.42
C PRO A 85 -7.43 12.19 -2.93
N GLY A 86 -8.24 13.13 -3.39
CA GLY A 86 -9.64 13.33 -3.01
C GLY A 86 -9.87 14.05 -1.68
N GLN A 87 -8.82 14.31 -0.89
CA GLN A 87 -8.95 15.04 0.38
C GLN A 87 -8.70 16.53 0.21
N LEU A 88 -9.29 17.33 1.11
CA LEU A 88 -9.00 18.76 1.23
C LEU A 88 -7.69 18.96 1.98
N ALA A 89 -6.79 19.74 1.40
CA ALA A 89 -5.58 20.21 2.03
C ALA A 89 -5.76 21.66 2.47
N PRO A 90 -5.76 21.96 3.78
CA PRO A 90 -5.77 23.35 4.24
C PRO A 90 -4.41 23.99 3.96
N TRP A 91 -4.44 25.27 3.60
CA TRP A 91 -3.23 26.06 3.41
C TRP A 91 -3.32 27.41 4.13
N LEU A 92 -2.16 27.91 4.53
CA LEU A 92 -1.92 29.25 5.02
C LEU A 92 -0.65 29.79 4.36
N VAL A 93 -0.72 30.97 3.77
CA VAL A 93 0.44 31.73 3.32
C VAL A 93 0.40 33.09 4.00
N GLN A 94 1.41 33.39 4.79
CA GLN A 94 1.60 34.72 5.35
C GLN A 94 2.43 35.54 4.37
N VAL A 95 1.83 36.57 3.78
CA VAL A 95 2.52 37.51 2.91
C VAL A 95 2.65 38.84 3.66
N GLY A 96 3.78 39.50 3.54
CA GLY A 96 3.97 40.82 4.13
C GLY A 96 5.04 41.61 3.39
N THR A 97 5.63 42.59 4.06
CA THR A 97 6.63 43.46 3.44
C THR A 97 7.84 43.70 4.34
N CYS A 98 9.00 43.83 3.71
CA CYS A 98 10.27 44.32 4.23
C CYS A 98 10.44 45.85 3.98
N GLY A 99 9.43 46.49 3.40
CA GLY A 99 9.39 47.91 3.00
C GLY A 99 7.95 48.44 3.01
N GLY A 100 7.41 48.77 1.83
CA GLY A 100 6.03 49.24 1.65
C GLY A 100 5.04 48.13 1.31
N TRP A 101 3.74 48.33 1.56
CA TRP A 101 2.69 47.38 1.16
C TRP A 101 1.86 47.95 0.02
N TYR A 102 1.82 47.21 -1.08
CA TYR A 102 1.01 47.53 -2.24
C TYR A 102 0.09 46.35 -2.62
N GLY A 103 -0.71 46.55 -3.66
CA GLY A 103 -1.64 45.54 -4.14
C GLY A 103 -0.93 44.27 -4.59
N MET A 104 -1.35 43.10 -4.11
CA MET A 104 -0.72 41.83 -4.49
C MET A 104 -1.69 40.82 -5.09
N ALA A 105 -1.15 39.95 -5.93
CA ALA A 105 -1.73 38.67 -6.32
C ALA A 105 -0.90 37.52 -5.75
N MET A 106 -1.53 36.37 -5.54
CA MET A 106 -0.85 35.14 -5.10
C MET A 106 -1.38 33.93 -5.84
N ARG A 107 -0.49 33.02 -6.23
CA ARG A 107 -0.87 31.71 -6.78
C ARG A 107 -0.08 30.60 -6.11
N ILE A 108 -0.71 29.43 -6.00
CA ILE A 108 -0.06 28.20 -5.60
C ILE A 108 -0.26 27.20 -6.73
N TYR A 109 0.85 26.58 -7.16
CA TYR A 109 0.90 25.54 -8.17
C TYR A 109 1.43 24.24 -7.57
N ILE A 110 0.91 23.09 -8.00
CA ILE A 110 1.42 21.75 -7.66
C ILE A 110 1.44 20.91 -8.94
N ASP A 111 2.57 20.29 -9.23
CA ASP A 111 2.76 19.41 -10.40
C ASP A 111 2.19 18.02 -10.09
N TRP A 112 0.93 17.80 -10.43
CA TRP A 112 0.22 16.58 -10.05
C TRP A 112 0.62 15.37 -10.88
N ASN A 113 1.14 15.59 -12.09
CA ASN A 113 1.52 14.54 -13.03
C ASN A 113 3.03 14.26 -13.05
N GLN A 114 3.81 14.97 -12.23
CA GLN A 114 5.25 14.83 -12.05
C GLN A 114 6.04 15.02 -13.36
N ASN A 115 5.60 15.92 -14.24
CA ASN A 115 6.22 16.14 -15.55
C ASN A 115 7.20 17.32 -15.60
N GLY A 116 7.37 18.07 -14.50
CA GLY A 116 8.25 19.24 -14.45
C GLY A 116 7.61 20.53 -14.98
N SER A 117 6.29 20.57 -15.13
CA SER A 117 5.49 21.71 -15.58
C SER A 117 4.44 22.07 -14.52
N PHE A 118 3.89 23.28 -14.65
CA PHE A 118 2.75 23.78 -13.86
C PHE A 118 1.62 24.31 -14.76
N LEU A 119 1.67 23.94 -16.04
CA LEU A 119 0.77 24.45 -17.08
C LEU A 119 -0.40 23.51 -17.33
N ASP A 120 -0.44 22.33 -16.71
CA ASP A 120 -1.51 21.38 -16.91
C ASP A 120 -2.76 21.76 -16.11
N ALA A 121 -3.88 21.18 -16.52
CA ALA A 121 -5.16 21.42 -15.86
C ALA A 121 -5.10 20.99 -14.38
N ASN A 122 -5.70 21.79 -13.51
CA ASN A 122 -5.76 21.58 -12.05
C ASN A 122 -4.44 21.71 -11.28
N GLU A 123 -3.34 22.10 -11.93
CA GLU A 123 -2.06 22.35 -11.24
C GLU A 123 -2.02 23.69 -10.52
N MET A 124 -2.76 24.69 -11.00
CA MET A 124 -3.01 25.93 -10.25
C MET A 124 -4.10 25.69 -9.19
N VAL A 125 -3.68 25.42 -7.97
CA VAL A 125 -4.58 25.06 -6.86
C VAL A 125 -5.13 26.27 -6.09
N VAL A 126 -4.44 27.42 -6.17
CA VAL A 126 -4.90 28.70 -5.60
C VAL A 126 -4.66 29.82 -6.60
N ASN A 127 -5.67 30.68 -6.75
CA ASN A 127 -5.60 31.89 -7.56
C ASN A 127 -6.23 33.09 -6.83
N MET A 128 -5.41 33.85 -6.13
CA MET A 128 -5.76 35.13 -5.54
C MET A 128 -5.38 36.25 -6.51
N ASN A 129 -6.39 36.93 -7.05
CA ASN A 129 -6.21 38.01 -8.01
C ASN A 129 -5.54 39.24 -7.35
N TYR A 130 -5.09 40.17 -8.19
CA TYR A 130 -4.55 41.46 -7.74
C TYR A 130 -5.51 42.16 -6.76
N ASN A 131 -4.97 42.73 -5.68
CA ASN A 131 -5.71 43.36 -4.57
C ASN A 131 -6.61 42.44 -3.74
N THR A 132 -6.43 41.12 -3.81
CA THR A 132 -7.18 40.17 -2.95
C THR A 132 -6.34 39.54 -1.84
N VAL A 133 -5.02 39.59 -1.96
CA VAL A 133 -4.08 39.14 -0.92
C VAL A 133 -4.05 40.17 0.21
N THR A 134 -4.11 39.68 1.44
CA THR A 134 -3.99 40.51 2.65
C THR A 134 -2.56 40.54 3.16
N ASN A 135 -2.16 41.66 3.76
CA ASN A 135 -0.92 41.75 4.54
C ASN A 135 -1.11 40.98 5.84
N GLY A 136 -0.47 39.83 5.94
CA GLY A 136 -0.69 38.85 6.99
C GLY A 136 -1.15 37.51 6.41
N ASN A 137 -2.03 36.83 7.16
CA ASN A 137 -2.40 35.45 6.87
C ASN A 137 -3.48 35.37 5.79
N ASN A 138 -3.16 34.69 4.70
CA ASN A 138 -4.09 34.28 3.67
C ASN A 138 -4.32 32.77 3.83
N THR A 139 -5.57 32.31 3.81
CA THR A 139 -5.91 30.91 4.08
C THR A 139 -6.96 30.37 3.13
N GLY A 140 -7.02 29.05 3.03
CA GLY A 140 -8.06 28.37 2.26
C GLY A 140 -7.86 26.85 2.28
N ASN A 141 -8.51 26.20 1.32
CA ASN A 141 -8.35 24.79 1.04
C ASN A 141 -8.24 24.57 -0.47
N PHE A 142 -7.60 23.48 -0.85
CA PHE A 142 -7.69 22.92 -2.20
C PHE A 142 -7.94 21.41 -2.11
N THR A 143 -8.56 20.83 -3.13
CA THR A 143 -8.76 19.38 -3.22
C THR A 143 -7.58 18.77 -3.98
N VAL A 144 -6.96 17.74 -3.41
CA VAL A 144 -5.94 16.95 -4.12
C VAL A 144 -6.63 16.15 -5.24
N PRO A 145 -6.24 16.27 -6.52
CA PRO A 145 -6.88 15.53 -7.60
C PRO A 145 -6.79 14.01 -7.41
N LEU A 146 -7.87 13.28 -7.73
CA LEU A 146 -7.87 11.80 -7.70
C LEU A 146 -6.87 11.18 -8.68
N THR A 147 -6.49 11.93 -9.72
CA THR A 147 -5.53 11.53 -10.76
C THR A 147 -4.08 11.90 -10.42
N ALA A 148 -3.81 12.51 -9.27
CA ALA A 148 -2.46 12.89 -8.88
C ALA A 148 -1.58 11.63 -8.74
N LEU A 149 -0.39 11.65 -9.36
CA LEU A 149 0.54 10.53 -9.29
C LEU A 149 1.18 10.47 -7.91
N ALA A 150 1.20 9.28 -7.31
CA ALA A 150 1.83 9.05 -6.02
C ALA A 150 3.35 9.31 -6.09
N GLY A 151 3.92 9.89 -5.04
CA GLY A 151 5.34 10.24 -4.97
C GLY A 151 5.59 11.69 -4.59
N PHE A 152 6.86 12.11 -4.61
CA PHE A 152 7.25 13.49 -4.34
C PHE A 152 7.14 14.34 -5.60
N THR A 153 6.53 15.51 -5.48
CA THR A 153 6.43 16.52 -6.54
C THR A 153 6.64 17.93 -6.00
N ARG A 154 6.77 18.93 -6.88
CA ARG A 154 7.00 20.32 -6.50
C ARG A 154 5.69 21.07 -6.29
N MET A 155 5.70 21.92 -5.27
CA MET A 155 4.74 22.99 -5.06
C MET A 155 5.47 24.33 -5.21
N ARG A 156 4.87 25.28 -5.91
CA ARG A 156 5.37 26.63 -6.11
C ARG A 156 4.36 27.65 -5.62
N ILE A 157 4.79 28.58 -4.78
CA ILE A 157 4.00 29.74 -4.34
C ILE A 157 4.61 30.99 -4.97
N ILE A 158 3.78 31.81 -5.60
CA ILE A 158 4.18 33.06 -6.23
C ILE A 158 3.34 34.17 -5.61
N ALA A 159 3.98 35.18 -5.03
CA ALA A 159 3.36 36.43 -4.60
C ALA A 159 3.97 37.59 -5.40
N VAL A 160 3.14 38.41 -6.03
CA VAL A 160 3.57 39.51 -6.90
C VAL A 160 2.81 40.78 -6.56
N GLU A 161 3.53 41.90 -6.45
CA GLU A 161 2.92 43.23 -6.49
C GLU A 161 2.39 43.50 -7.91
N GLY A 162 1.09 43.29 -8.12
CA GLY A 162 0.48 43.31 -9.45
C GLY A 162 -0.16 41.97 -9.84
N SER A 163 -0.13 41.65 -11.13
CA SER A 163 -0.77 40.45 -11.69
C SER A 163 0.25 39.35 -12.00
N ILE A 164 -0.10 38.10 -11.71
CA ILE A 164 0.72 36.93 -12.07
C ILE A 164 0.35 36.46 -13.48
N SER A 165 1.33 36.41 -14.38
CA SER A 165 1.14 35.97 -15.78
C SER A 165 1.19 34.44 -15.93
N GLY A 166 1.93 33.74 -15.08
CA GLY A 166 2.08 32.28 -15.12
C GLY A 166 2.99 31.75 -14.01
N PRO A 167 3.29 30.44 -14.03
CA PRO A 167 4.12 29.78 -13.01
C PRO A 167 5.63 29.98 -13.20
N THR A 168 6.04 30.59 -14.33
CA THR A 168 7.44 30.88 -14.68
C THR A 168 7.57 32.29 -15.22
N GLY A 169 8.78 32.85 -15.14
CA GLY A 169 9.11 34.20 -15.61
C GLY A 169 9.56 35.13 -14.48
N SER A 170 9.95 36.35 -14.85
CA SER A 170 10.38 37.39 -13.92
C SER A 170 9.32 38.47 -13.75
N TYR A 171 9.24 39.05 -12.56
CA TYR A 171 8.39 40.19 -12.23
C TYR A 171 9.16 41.17 -11.35
N THR A 172 8.67 42.39 -11.17
CA THR A 172 9.49 43.43 -10.52
C THR A 172 9.57 43.26 -9.01
N TRP A 173 8.44 43.14 -8.31
CA TRP A 173 8.34 43.08 -6.84
C TRP A 173 7.52 41.88 -6.36
N GLY A 174 7.90 41.31 -5.22
CA GLY A 174 7.34 40.10 -4.62
C GLY A 174 8.34 38.95 -4.51
N GLU A 175 7.86 37.72 -4.36
CA GLU A 175 8.69 36.54 -4.11
C GLU A 175 8.06 35.25 -4.66
N THR A 176 8.92 34.32 -5.07
CA THR A 176 8.51 32.93 -5.37
C THR A 176 9.18 31.98 -4.39
N GLU A 177 8.41 31.06 -3.80
CA GLU A 177 8.94 29.97 -2.98
C GLU A 177 8.62 28.59 -3.57
N ASP A 178 9.61 27.69 -3.59
CA ASP A 178 9.44 26.29 -4.03
C ASP A 178 9.58 25.31 -2.86
N TYR A 179 8.67 24.34 -2.77
CA TYR A 179 8.63 23.29 -1.75
C TYR A 179 8.40 21.91 -2.36
N CYS A 180 8.72 20.86 -1.62
CA CYS A 180 8.27 19.51 -1.94
C CYS A 180 6.96 19.19 -1.22
N VAL A 181 6.08 18.47 -1.92
CA VAL A 181 4.90 17.79 -1.35
C VAL A 181 4.96 16.31 -1.70
N GLN A 182 4.38 15.46 -0.86
CA GLN A 182 4.31 14.02 -1.13
C GLN A 182 2.85 13.64 -1.37
N VAL A 183 2.56 13.20 -2.60
CA VAL A 183 1.27 12.65 -2.98
C VAL A 183 1.21 11.20 -2.51
N MET A 184 0.23 10.88 -1.66
CA MET A 184 -0.05 9.51 -1.24
C MET A 184 -0.73 8.73 -2.37
N GLY A 185 -0.73 7.40 -2.26
CA GLY A 185 -1.58 6.59 -3.15
C GLY A 185 -3.04 7.05 -3.08
N ALA A 186 -3.75 7.01 -4.21
CA ALA A 186 -5.18 7.27 -4.18
C ALA A 186 -5.87 6.20 -3.32
N PRO A 187 -6.80 6.60 -2.41
CA PRO A 187 -7.64 5.62 -1.74
C PRO A 187 -8.48 4.89 -2.78
N CYS A 188 -8.83 3.63 -2.50
CA CYS A 188 -9.74 2.89 -3.34
C CYS A 188 -11.06 3.65 -3.55
N SER A 189 -11.69 3.42 -4.69
CA SER A 189 -12.98 4.02 -5.03
C SER A 189 -13.85 3.04 -5.79
N GLY A 190 -15.17 3.18 -5.67
CA GLY A 190 -16.11 2.27 -6.34
C GLY A 190 -16.05 0.85 -5.79
N SER A 191 -16.60 -0.10 -6.55
CA SER A 191 -16.54 -1.52 -6.21
C SER A 191 -15.16 -2.09 -6.58
N PRO A 192 -14.46 -2.77 -5.66
CA PRO A 192 -13.21 -3.42 -5.98
C PRO A 192 -13.42 -4.61 -6.94
N ASN A 193 -12.39 -4.95 -7.71
CA ASN A 193 -12.32 -6.27 -8.35
C ASN A 193 -11.88 -7.31 -7.31
N ALA A 194 -12.71 -8.31 -7.04
CA ALA A 194 -12.38 -9.38 -6.10
C ALA A 194 -11.28 -10.32 -6.63
N GLY A 195 -11.07 -10.36 -7.93
CA GLY A 195 -10.18 -11.29 -8.60
C GLY A 195 -10.73 -12.72 -8.68
N LEU A 196 -9.89 -13.64 -9.13
CA LEU A 196 -10.19 -15.07 -9.17
C LEU A 196 -9.55 -15.75 -7.97
N ALA A 197 -10.36 -16.44 -7.17
CA ALA A 197 -9.83 -17.33 -6.15
C ALA A 197 -9.20 -18.57 -6.79
N SER A 198 -8.13 -19.06 -6.19
CA SER A 198 -7.40 -20.25 -6.60
C SER A 198 -6.81 -20.94 -5.37
N ILE A 199 -6.53 -22.22 -5.51
CA ILE A 199 -5.96 -23.06 -4.47
C ILE A 199 -4.75 -23.80 -5.05
N THR A 200 -3.65 -23.91 -4.31
CA THR A 200 -2.43 -24.57 -4.80
C THR A 200 -2.60 -26.07 -5.01
N SER A 201 -3.54 -26.69 -4.29
CA SER A 201 -3.98 -28.07 -4.51
C SER A 201 -5.49 -28.16 -4.30
N THR A 202 -6.24 -28.57 -5.32
CA THR A 202 -7.71 -28.70 -5.25
C THR A 202 -8.15 -30.01 -4.58
N MET A 203 -7.22 -30.93 -4.34
CA MET A 203 -7.49 -32.22 -3.72
C MET A 203 -6.30 -32.66 -2.86
N GLY A 204 -6.57 -33.39 -1.79
CA GLY A 204 -5.51 -34.01 -0.99
C GLY A 204 -6.01 -34.65 0.29
N CYS A 205 -5.10 -34.79 1.25
CA CYS A 205 -5.35 -35.44 2.52
C CYS A 205 -5.93 -34.49 3.57
N PRO A 206 -6.56 -35.03 4.63
CA PRO A 206 -6.98 -34.22 5.77
C PRO A 206 -5.77 -33.48 6.35
N ASN A 207 -5.97 -32.21 6.68
CA ASN A 207 -5.02 -31.37 7.39
C ASN A 207 -3.67 -31.13 6.67
N THR A 208 -3.57 -31.44 5.37
CA THR A 208 -2.42 -30.99 4.58
C THR A 208 -2.57 -29.54 4.20
N ALA A 209 -1.52 -28.76 4.42
CA ALA A 209 -1.52 -27.33 4.12
C ALA A 209 -1.60 -27.08 2.60
N PHE A 210 -2.42 -26.12 2.22
CA PHE A 210 -2.48 -25.53 0.88
C PHE A 210 -2.56 -24.01 1.01
N ALA A 211 -2.30 -23.28 -0.08
CA ALA A 211 -2.49 -21.83 -0.11
C ALA A 211 -3.75 -21.47 -0.90
N LEU A 212 -4.58 -20.61 -0.30
CA LEU A 212 -5.63 -19.86 -0.97
C LEU A 212 -5.01 -18.60 -1.56
N ASN A 213 -5.34 -18.27 -2.80
CA ASN A 213 -4.78 -17.11 -3.51
C ASN A 213 -5.83 -16.40 -4.34
N ALA A 214 -5.78 -15.07 -4.35
CA ALA A 214 -6.52 -14.21 -5.26
C ALA A 214 -5.58 -13.15 -5.88
N PRO A 215 -4.69 -13.55 -6.80
CA PRO A 215 -3.57 -12.71 -7.25
C PRO A 215 -4.02 -11.47 -8.06
N THR A 216 -5.22 -11.52 -8.64
CA THR A 216 -5.79 -10.42 -9.43
C THR A 216 -6.79 -9.59 -8.64
N ALA A 217 -6.89 -9.78 -7.32
CA ALA A 217 -7.69 -8.94 -6.45
C ALA A 217 -7.13 -7.51 -6.43
N THR A 218 -8.02 -6.53 -6.38
CA THR A 218 -7.61 -5.12 -6.23
C THR A 218 -6.77 -4.97 -4.98
N GLY A 219 -5.68 -4.22 -5.04
CA GLY A 219 -4.88 -3.82 -3.88
C GLY A 219 -4.77 -2.31 -3.79
N GLY A 220 -4.15 -1.82 -2.70
CA GLY A 220 -3.93 -0.40 -2.48
C GLY A 220 -4.55 0.11 -1.19
N LEU A 221 -4.50 1.43 -1.00
CA LEU A 221 -4.97 2.08 0.23
C LEU A 221 -6.49 1.95 0.38
N GLY A 222 -6.92 1.50 1.55
CA GLY A 222 -8.34 1.29 1.86
C GLY A 222 -8.93 -0.03 1.35
N ILE A 223 -8.15 -0.92 0.73
CA ILE A 223 -8.61 -2.28 0.41
C ILE A 223 -8.40 -3.21 1.61
N THR A 224 -9.42 -3.99 1.96
CA THR A 224 -9.34 -5.08 2.93
C THR A 224 -9.78 -6.40 2.31
N TYR A 225 -9.18 -7.50 2.77
CA TYR A 225 -9.52 -8.85 2.36
C TYR A 225 -10.08 -9.63 3.55
N GLN A 226 -11.01 -10.55 3.29
CA GLN A 226 -11.43 -11.56 4.26
C GLN A 226 -11.78 -12.85 3.53
N TRP A 227 -11.10 -13.95 3.87
CA TRP A 227 -11.47 -15.27 3.38
C TRP A 227 -12.60 -15.88 4.21
N TYR A 228 -13.46 -16.63 3.54
CA TYR A 228 -14.57 -17.36 4.12
C TYR A 228 -14.50 -18.83 3.71
N GLU A 229 -14.98 -19.70 4.60
CA GLU A 229 -15.16 -21.12 4.35
C GLU A 229 -16.61 -21.56 4.51
N SER A 230 -16.98 -22.67 3.87
CA SER A 230 -18.30 -23.30 3.96
C SER A 230 -18.21 -24.81 3.69
N SER A 231 -19.11 -25.59 4.30
CA SER A 231 -19.29 -27.02 3.99
C SER A 231 -20.13 -27.26 2.72
N ASN A 232 -20.73 -26.22 2.15
CA ASN A 232 -21.52 -26.26 0.91
C ASN A 232 -21.09 -25.14 -0.05
N ALA A 233 -21.10 -25.41 -1.35
CA ALA A 233 -20.75 -24.46 -2.41
C ALA A 233 -21.54 -23.13 -2.36
N ASN A 234 -22.72 -23.12 -1.75
CA ASN A 234 -23.61 -21.98 -1.68
C ASN A 234 -23.64 -21.29 -0.29
N GLY A 235 -22.82 -21.72 0.66
CA GLY A 235 -22.84 -21.25 2.05
C GLY A 235 -23.71 -22.13 2.98
N PRO A 236 -23.92 -21.71 4.25
CA PRO A 236 -23.52 -20.43 4.83
C PRO A 236 -22.01 -20.27 4.97
N TRP A 237 -21.54 -19.02 4.85
CA TRP A 237 -20.12 -18.67 4.87
C TRP A 237 -19.67 -18.23 6.26
N THR A 238 -18.57 -18.80 6.74
CA THR A 238 -17.94 -18.44 8.01
C THR A 238 -16.59 -17.81 7.75
N ALA A 239 -16.27 -16.70 8.42
CA ALA A 239 -14.99 -16.02 8.24
C ALA A 239 -13.84 -16.88 8.80
N ILE A 240 -12.80 -17.06 7.99
CA ILE A 240 -11.56 -17.70 8.45
C ILE A 240 -10.79 -16.68 9.28
N SER A 241 -10.51 -17.02 10.54
CA SER A 241 -9.83 -16.12 11.48
C SER A 241 -8.46 -15.71 10.96
N ASN A 242 -8.16 -14.41 11.01
CA ASN A 242 -6.88 -13.79 10.58
C ASN A 242 -6.52 -13.95 9.08
N ALA A 243 -7.40 -14.50 8.25
CA ALA A 243 -7.19 -14.60 6.81
C ALA A 243 -7.53 -13.30 6.09
N THR A 244 -6.74 -12.26 6.34
CA THR A 244 -6.99 -10.86 5.91
C THR A 244 -6.07 -10.38 4.78
N THR A 245 -5.37 -11.30 4.13
CA THR A 245 -4.47 -11.07 2.99
C THR A 245 -5.02 -11.73 1.72
N SER A 246 -4.56 -11.27 0.54
CA SER A 246 -4.93 -11.88 -0.75
C SER A 246 -4.36 -13.29 -0.96
N SER A 247 -3.47 -13.74 -0.08
CA SER A 247 -2.95 -15.10 -0.01
C SER A 247 -2.81 -15.56 1.43
N THR A 248 -3.28 -16.76 1.76
CA THR A 248 -3.14 -17.36 3.09
C THR A 248 -2.95 -18.87 2.99
N ASN A 249 -2.15 -19.43 3.89
CA ASN A 249 -2.09 -20.88 4.08
C ASN A 249 -3.27 -21.34 4.94
N TYR A 250 -3.83 -22.50 4.60
CA TYR A 250 -4.92 -23.11 5.34
C TYR A 250 -4.90 -24.64 5.20
N SER A 251 -5.69 -25.32 6.02
CA SER A 251 -5.83 -26.77 5.98
C SER A 251 -7.19 -27.16 6.52
N VAL A 252 -7.82 -28.19 5.93
CA VAL A 252 -9.13 -28.68 6.35
C VAL A 252 -9.15 -30.20 6.47
N ALA A 253 -10.03 -30.72 7.33
CA ALA A 253 -10.21 -32.15 7.53
C ALA A 253 -11.28 -32.77 6.60
N ASN A 254 -12.13 -31.94 6.00
CA ASN A 254 -13.26 -32.34 5.16
C ASN A 254 -13.27 -31.52 3.86
N THR A 255 -14.11 -31.90 2.90
CA THR A 255 -14.33 -31.09 1.69
C THR A 255 -14.88 -29.74 2.10
N THR A 256 -14.20 -28.67 1.70
CA THR A 256 -14.53 -27.29 2.11
C THR A 256 -14.45 -26.37 0.91
N TYR A 257 -15.40 -25.44 0.86
CA TYR A 257 -15.52 -24.41 -0.16
C TYR A 257 -15.01 -23.09 0.39
N PHE A 258 -14.37 -22.28 -0.46
CA PHE A 258 -13.75 -21.02 -0.10
C PHE A 258 -14.13 -19.91 -1.07
N GLN A 259 -14.27 -18.72 -0.52
CA GLN A 259 -14.36 -17.48 -1.28
C GLN A 259 -13.68 -16.36 -0.49
N MET A 260 -13.33 -15.27 -1.17
CA MET A 260 -12.79 -14.07 -0.54
C MET A 260 -13.68 -12.88 -0.83
N VAL A 261 -13.93 -12.07 0.17
CA VAL A 261 -14.55 -10.75 0.01
C VAL A 261 -13.45 -9.69 0.01
N VAL A 262 -13.46 -8.84 -1.02
CA VAL A 262 -12.63 -7.65 -1.11
C VAL A 262 -13.51 -6.45 -0.87
N THR A 263 -13.13 -5.60 0.08
CA THR A 263 -13.89 -4.40 0.44
C THR A 263 -13.03 -3.18 0.25
N CYS A 264 -13.58 -2.18 -0.43
CA CYS A 264 -13.04 -0.84 -0.40
C CYS A 264 -13.67 -0.08 0.76
N THR A 265 -12.89 0.22 1.80
CA THR A 265 -13.39 0.90 3.01
C THR A 265 -13.74 2.36 2.76
N ASN A 266 -13.20 2.97 1.71
CA ASN A 266 -13.50 4.35 1.35
C ASN A 266 -14.86 4.49 0.65
N SER A 267 -15.27 3.52 -0.17
CA SER A 267 -16.57 3.52 -0.86
C SER A 267 -17.64 2.67 -0.15
N ASN A 268 -17.25 1.86 0.83
CA ASN A 268 -18.05 0.81 1.47
C ASN A 268 -18.60 -0.23 0.49
N GLN A 269 -18.06 -0.31 -0.72
CA GLN A 269 -18.44 -1.33 -1.69
C GLN A 269 -17.51 -2.54 -1.59
N SER A 270 -18.07 -3.71 -1.87
CA SER A 270 -17.35 -4.97 -1.86
C SER A 270 -17.67 -5.82 -3.08
N ALA A 271 -16.77 -6.75 -3.36
CA ALA A 271 -16.97 -7.80 -4.34
C ALA A 271 -16.47 -9.12 -3.77
N THR A 272 -17.06 -10.22 -4.22
CA THR A 272 -16.72 -11.58 -3.79
C THR A 272 -16.13 -12.35 -4.96
N THR A 273 -15.08 -13.14 -4.71
CA THR A 273 -14.49 -14.02 -5.72
C THR A 273 -15.47 -15.10 -6.16
N SER A 274 -15.13 -15.80 -7.25
CA SER A 274 -15.68 -17.14 -7.48
C SER A 274 -15.37 -18.08 -6.31
N VAL A 275 -16.19 -19.11 -6.14
CA VAL A 275 -15.96 -20.17 -5.15
C VAL A 275 -14.93 -21.16 -5.68
N VAL A 276 -13.99 -21.55 -4.82
CA VAL A 276 -13.07 -22.69 -5.04
C VAL A 276 -13.29 -23.74 -3.97
N SER A 277 -12.83 -24.97 -4.19
CA SER A 277 -12.99 -26.04 -3.21
C SER A 277 -11.70 -26.85 -3.04
N TYR A 278 -11.51 -27.31 -1.81
CA TYR A 278 -10.60 -28.41 -1.51
C TYR A 278 -11.44 -29.68 -1.33
N SER A 279 -11.19 -30.69 -2.16
CA SER A 279 -11.88 -31.98 -2.11
C SER A 279 -11.02 -33.04 -1.43
N MET A 280 -11.65 -33.86 -0.60
CA MET A 280 -10.97 -35.00 0.02
C MET A 280 -10.75 -36.12 -0.99
N ASN A 281 -9.56 -36.72 -0.96
CA ASN A 281 -9.35 -38.01 -1.61
C ASN A 281 -9.94 -39.13 -0.72
N ASN A 282 -11.17 -39.57 -1.00
CA ASN A 282 -11.81 -40.70 -0.29
C ASN A 282 -12.64 -41.56 -1.27
N PRO A 283 -12.49 -42.91 -1.31
CA PRO A 283 -11.56 -43.77 -0.58
C PRO A 283 -10.32 -44.03 -1.44
N GLY A 284 -9.37 -43.10 -1.42
CA GLY A 284 -8.15 -43.12 -2.22
C GLY A 284 -6.99 -42.56 -1.42
N PRO A 285 -5.75 -42.92 -1.75
CA PRO A 285 -4.66 -42.99 -0.79
C PRO A 285 -4.24 -41.63 -0.25
N CYS A 286 -4.47 -41.42 1.04
CA CYS A 286 -3.48 -40.75 1.89
C CYS A 286 -2.35 -41.72 2.26
N VAL A 287 -1.85 -42.43 1.25
CA VAL A 287 -0.75 -43.37 1.42
C VAL A 287 0.53 -42.56 1.28
N CYS A 288 1.35 -42.59 2.34
CA CYS A 288 2.73 -42.17 2.27
C CYS A 288 3.42 -42.99 1.16
N THR A 289 3.64 -42.39 -0.02
CA THR A 289 4.41 -42.93 -1.14
C THR A 289 3.87 -44.21 -1.80
N SER A 290 4.08 -44.35 -3.11
CA SER A 290 3.81 -45.60 -3.83
C SER A 290 4.76 -46.68 -3.31
N TYR A 291 4.24 -47.63 -2.54
CA TYR A 291 4.97 -48.86 -2.24
C TYR A 291 5.06 -49.71 -3.52
N GLY A 292 6.18 -50.41 -3.71
CA GLY A 292 6.31 -51.39 -4.79
C GLY A 292 5.20 -52.45 -4.69
N SER A 293 4.72 -52.94 -5.84
CA SER A 293 3.72 -54.00 -5.86
C SER A 293 4.28 -55.25 -5.18
N SER A 294 3.53 -55.77 -4.21
CA SER A 294 3.79 -57.05 -3.55
C SER A 294 2.49 -57.83 -3.52
N GLY A 295 2.46 -59.00 -4.16
CA GLY A 295 1.31 -59.88 -4.21
C GLY A 295 1.75 -61.30 -4.53
N ALA A 296 0.95 -62.29 -4.12
CA ALA A 296 1.20 -63.67 -4.48
C ALA A 296 0.96 -63.88 -5.99
N THR A 297 1.63 -64.89 -6.56
CA THR A 297 1.46 -65.29 -7.97
C THR A 297 0.57 -66.53 -8.13
N LEU A 298 0.24 -67.20 -7.02
CA LEU A 298 -0.58 -68.40 -6.96
C LEU A 298 -1.63 -68.23 -5.86
N THR A 299 -2.84 -68.73 -6.09
CA THR A 299 -3.99 -68.65 -5.15
C THR A 299 -3.97 -69.77 -4.12
N GLY A 300 -2.79 -70.32 -3.80
CA GLY A 300 -2.64 -71.48 -2.92
C GLY A 300 -2.20 -71.09 -1.51
N ASP A 301 -2.74 -71.83 -0.53
CA ASP A 301 -2.23 -72.06 0.82
C ASP A 301 -2.35 -70.93 1.88
N GLU A 302 -1.74 -69.74 1.72
CA GLU A 302 -1.70 -68.74 2.80
C GLU A 302 -2.67 -67.54 2.63
N GLU A 303 -3.35 -67.16 3.71
CA GLU A 303 -4.19 -65.96 3.79
C GLU A 303 -3.94 -65.19 5.09
N ILE A 304 -4.00 -63.85 5.02
CA ILE A 304 -3.84 -62.99 6.20
C ILE A 304 -5.22 -62.72 6.79
N PHE A 305 -5.70 -63.60 7.68
CA PHE A 305 -7.05 -63.51 8.24
C PHE A 305 -7.30 -62.30 9.14
N THR A 306 -6.28 -61.85 9.89
CA THR A 306 -6.42 -60.70 10.78
C THR A 306 -5.13 -59.90 10.81
N VAL A 307 -5.26 -58.58 10.59
CA VAL A 307 -4.21 -57.61 10.85
C VAL A 307 -4.68 -56.72 12.00
N ALA A 308 -3.90 -56.64 13.06
CA ALA A 308 -4.17 -55.75 14.18
C ALA A 308 -2.92 -54.93 14.55
N VAL A 309 -3.09 -53.61 14.66
CA VAL A 309 -2.04 -52.67 15.08
C VAL A 309 -2.71 -51.58 15.91
N GLY A 310 -2.28 -51.37 17.16
CA GLY A 310 -2.97 -50.45 18.08
C GLY A 310 -4.46 -50.80 18.22
N ASN A 311 -5.33 -49.82 17.99
CA ASN A 311 -6.81 -50.01 17.98
C ASN A 311 -7.36 -50.50 16.63
N MET A 312 -6.54 -50.61 15.59
CA MET A 312 -6.97 -51.11 14.29
C MET A 312 -7.09 -52.63 14.34
N VAL A 313 -8.25 -53.16 13.95
CA VAL A 313 -8.48 -54.58 13.71
C VAL A 313 -9.17 -54.72 12.35
N ASN A 314 -8.52 -55.41 11.42
CA ASN A 314 -9.09 -55.74 10.12
C ASN A 314 -9.12 -57.25 9.92
N ASN A 315 -10.30 -57.79 9.65
CA ASN A 315 -10.51 -59.21 9.39
C ASN A 315 -10.77 -59.44 7.90
N SER A 316 -10.18 -60.49 7.35
CA SER A 316 -10.38 -60.95 5.98
C SER A 316 -10.84 -62.41 5.96
N ASN A 317 -11.08 -62.96 4.77
CA ASN A 317 -11.32 -64.38 4.55
C ASN A 317 -10.94 -64.77 3.11
N CYS A 318 -10.90 -66.07 2.82
CA CYS A 318 -10.49 -66.59 1.51
C CYS A 318 -11.48 -66.34 0.35
N ASN A 319 -12.67 -65.81 0.65
CA ASN A 319 -13.80 -65.76 -0.28
C ASN A 319 -14.25 -64.34 -0.63
N THR A 320 -13.68 -63.31 0.01
CA THR A 320 -14.07 -61.91 -0.19
C THR A 320 -12.88 -61.08 -0.66
N THR A 321 -12.94 -60.59 -1.90
CA THR A 321 -12.00 -59.60 -2.41
C THR A 321 -12.07 -58.33 -1.57
N ALA A 322 -10.92 -57.83 -1.14
CA ALA A 322 -10.84 -56.57 -0.41
C ALA A 322 -11.33 -55.37 -1.26
N PRO A 323 -11.89 -54.32 -0.63
CA PRO A 323 -12.56 -53.23 -1.34
C PRO A 323 -11.61 -52.25 -2.05
N GLY A 324 -10.31 -52.27 -1.72
CA GLY A 324 -9.32 -51.35 -2.27
C GLY A 324 -8.94 -51.68 -3.72
N PRO A 325 -8.50 -50.67 -4.49
CA PRO A 325 -8.05 -50.87 -5.87
C PRO A 325 -6.93 -51.91 -6.00
N GLY A 326 -7.00 -52.70 -7.07
CA GLY A 326 -6.00 -53.74 -7.36
C GLY A 326 -6.16 -55.03 -6.56
N SER A 327 -7.08 -55.09 -5.60
CA SER A 327 -7.33 -56.30 -4.81
C SER A 327 -7.75 -57.46 -5.71
N SER A 328 -7.19 -58.63 -5.42
CA SER A 328 -7.48 -59.89 -6.09
C SER A 328 -7.58 -60.97 -5.02
N ASN A 329 -8.71 -61.69 -5.02
CA ASN A 329 -9.01 -62.70 -4.01
C ASN A 329 -7.87 -63.71 -3.93
N GLN A 330 -7.41 -64.03 -2.71
CA GLN A 330 -6.33 -64.99 -2.44
C GLN A 330 -4.94 -64.60 -3.03
N LEU A 331 -4.76 -63.37 -3.51
CA LEU A 331 -3.47 -62.91 -4.07
C LEU A 331 -2.98 -61.60 -3.47
N TYR A 332 -3.89 -60.63 -3.34
CA TYR A 332 -3.58 -59.29 -2.84
C TYR A 332 -4.83 -58.63 -2.30
N SER A 333 -4.77 -58.15 -1.06
CA SER A 333 -5.89 -57.50 -0.40
C SER A 333 -5.51 -56.06 -0.03
N ASN A 334 -6.10 -55.09 -0.73
CA ASN A 334 -5.94 -53.67 -0.44
C ASN A 334 -7.11 -53.17 0.40
N TYR A 335 -6.83 -52.70 1.61
CA TYR A 335 -7.82 -52.11 2.51
C TYR A 335 -7.59 -50.60 2.73
N ALA A 336 -6.64 -49.99 2.03
CA ALA A 336 -6.31 -48.58 2.17
C ALA A 336 -7.52 -47.70 1.80
N GLY A 337 -7.92 -46.81 2.72
CA GLY A 337 -9.10 -45.95 2.56
C GLY A 337 -10.44 -46.60 2.95
N PHE A 338 -10.44 -47.87 3.35
CA PHE A 338 -11.65 -48.61 3.75
C PHE A 338 -11.60 -49.12 5.20
N VAL A 339 -10.42 -49.13 5.81
CA VAL A 339 -10.20 -49.45 7.23
C VAL A 339 -9.62 -48.22 7.91
N GLN A 340 -10.14 -47.88 9.09
CA GLN A 340 -9.64 -46.79 9.90
C GLN A 340 -8.20 -47.09 10.36
N ALA A 341 -7.30 -46.12 10.18
CA ALA A 341 -5.92 -46.24 10.62
C ALA A 341 -5.84 -46.34 12.16
N PRO A 342 -4.79 -46.97 12.72
CA PRO A 342 -4.57 -46.98 14.16
C PRO A 342 -4.32 -45.56 14.68
N ASP A 343 -4.87 -45.23 15.84
CA ASP A 343 -4.41 -44.08 16.63
C ASP A 343 -3.01 -44.40 17.18
N MET A 344 -1.98 -43.85 16.56
CA MET A 344 -0.58 -43.97 16.97
C MET A 344 -0.19 -42.71 17.75
N CYS A 345 -0.86 -42.46 18.89
CA CYS A 345 -0.48 -41.45 19.87
C CYS A 345 0.36 -42.07 20.98
#